data_AF-A0AAU5UX43-F1
#
_entry.id   AF-A0AAU5UX43-F1
#
_cell.length_a   1.000
_cell.length_b   1.000
_cell.length_c   1.000
_cell.angle_alpha   90.00
_cell.angle_beta   90.00
_cell.angle_gamma   90.00
#
_symmetry.space_group_name_H-M   'P 1'
#
loop_
_entity.id
_entity.type
_entity.pdbx_description
1 polymer ?
#
loop_
_entity_poly.entity_id
_entity_poly.type
_entity_poly.pdbx_seq_one_letter_code
_entity_poly.pdbx_strand_id
1 'polypeptide(L)'
;MGFDRTPPQDLAAEQCVLGAMMLSKDAIADVIETLRGTDFYRPAHESVFDAITDLYARGEPADAITVAAELNRRGEMARIGGAPYVHTLVASVPLAANASYYSHIVREKAILRRLVEAGTKIVQLGYAGEGEVDDVVDEAQAEIYSVTEKRTAEDYAPLKDIMEGTLDEIEAIDSRGDAMVGVPTGFTDLDELTNGLHPGQMIIVAARPAMGKALALDTPLPTPTGWTTMGEVAVGDQLLDANGLPTTVVAATEVMVDRPCFRLSFSDGSAIVADAEHQWLVEDGGRPVVCTTADLYTAMSASPGLTPSIPGSAPRQITGHGFPAALVGEGERRVEWVDPVVGVPVRCVEVDNADHLYLAGKTMIPTHNSTLGLDFARSCSIKHGLTSCIFSLEMSRNEITMRLLSAEAKVPLHHMRNGKMTDEDWARLARKMGEVSEAPLFIDDSPNLTMMEIRAKARRLKQRHDLKLIIIDYLQLMTSGKKVESRQLEVSEFSRSIKLLAKELELPVVAICQLNRGSEQRSDKRPMASDLRESGSLEQDADVVILLHREDAYERESTRPGEADFIVAKHRNGPTADVVVAFQGHYSRFVDMAHDG
;
A
#
# COMPACT_ATOMS: atom_id res chain seq x y z
N MET A 1 -11.52 3.98 43.03
CA MET A 1 -10.37 3.98 43.97
C MET A 1 -9.53 5.20 43.64
N GLY A 2 -9.39 6.15 44.58
CA GLY A 2 -8.72 7.42 44.32
C GLY A 2 -7.22 7.23 44.08
N PHE A 3 -6.72 7.74 42.95
CA PHE A 3 -5.30 7.85 42.67
C PHE A 3 -4.71 9.00 43.50
N ASP A 4 -4.47 8.78 44.79
CA ASP A 4 -3.65 9.69 45.61
C ASP A 4 -2.16 9.37 45.38
N ARG A 5 -1.74 9.46 44.11
CA ARG A 5 -0.34 9.31 43.70
C ARG A 5 0.09 10.63 43.07
N THR A 6 1.12 11.24 43.65
CA THR A 6 1.80 12.37 43.05
C THR A 6 2.26 12.00 41.63
N PRO A 7 1.98 12.83 40.61
CA PRO A 7 2.45 12.57 39.26
C PRO A 7 3.98 12.42 39.23
N PRO A 8 4.54 11.59 38.32
CA PRO A 8 5.98 11.42 38.17
C PRO A 8 6.69 12.77 37.97
N GLN A 9 7.67 13.05 38.84
CA GLN A 9 8.43 14.30 38.86
C GLN A 9 9.79 14.09 39.54
N ASP A 10 10.76 14.95 39.23
CA ASP A 10 12.02 15.08 39.98
C ASP A 10 12.41 16.56 40.06
N LEU A 11 12.00 17.21 41.15
CA LEU A 11 12.21 18.65 41.34
C LEU A 11 13.69 19.02 41.47
N ALA A 12 14.52 18.12 42.01
CA ALA A 12 15.94 18.39 42.17
C ALA A 12 16.64 18.38 40.80
N ALA A 13 16.28 17.44 39.92
CA ALA A 13 16.75 17.42 38.54
C ALA A 13 16.30 18.67 37.78
N GLU A 14 15.04 19.08 37.88
CA GLU A 14 14.54 20.31 37.25
C GLU A 14 15.33 21.55 37.69
N GLN A 15 15.59 21.69 39.00
CA GLN A 15 16.39 22.80 39.53
C GLN A 15 17.83 22.78 39.01
N CYS A 16 18.46 21.59 38.95
CA CYS A 16 19.81 21.43 38.43
C CYS A 16 19.91 21.78 36.93
N VAL A 17 18.90 21.41 36.13
CA VAL A 17 18.85 21.75 34.71
C VAL A 17 18.82 23.26 34.51
N LEU A 18 17.85 23.95 35.13
CA LEU A 18 17.70 25.40 35.00
C LEU A 18 18.92 26.17 35.51
N GLY A 19 19.46 25.74 36.65
CA GLY A 19 20.69 26.31 37.18
C GLY A 19 21.89 26.10 36.25
N ALA A 20 22.04 24.92 35.67
CA ALA A 20 23.17 24.61 34.79
C ALA A 20 23.10 25.42 33.49
N MET A 21 21.90 25.58 32.93
CA MET A 21 21.63 26.47 31.79
C MET A 21 22.03 27.93 32.08
N MET A 22 21.81 28.40 33.32
CA MET A 22 22.22 29.76 33.73
C MET A 22 23.73 29.91 34.00
N LEU A 23 24.46 28.80 34.16
CA LEU A 23 25.90 28.79 34.41
C LEU A 23 26.73 28.63 33.13
N SER A 24 26.19 27.97 32.10
CA SER A 24 26.93 27.67 30.87
C SER A 24 26.04 27.72 29.64
N LYS A 25 26.53 28.38 28.60
CA LYS A 25 25.89 28.43 27.29
C LYS A 25 25.80 27.05 26.62
N ASP A 26 26.81 26.21 26.79
CA ASP A 26 26.84 24.86 26.22
C ASP A 26 25.76 23.97 26.85
N ALA A 27 25.51 24.15 28.15
CA ALA A 27 24.41 23.47 28.83
C ALA A 27 23.03 23.89 28.31
N ILE A 28 22.87 25.13 27.84
CA ILE A 28 21.63 25.55 27.17
C ILE A 28 21.45 24.75 25.89
N ALA A 29 22.48 24.67 25.03
CA ALA A 29 22.43 23.94 23.77
C ALA A 29 22.06 22.45 23.97
N ASP A 30 22.70 21.77 24.92
CA ASP A 30 22.41 20.36 25.20
C ASP A 30 20.96 20.13 25.72
N VAL A 31 20.47 21.05 26.55
CA VAL A 31 19.16 20.91 27.19
C VAL A 31 18.03 21.27 26.23
N ILE A 32 18.15 22.30 25.40
CA ILE A 32 17.09 22.68 24.43
C ILE A 32 16.87 21.62 23.36
N GLU A 33 17.88 20.80 23.07
CA GLU A 33 17.64 19.61 22.29
C GLU A 33 16.69 18.71 23.07
N THR A 34 17.00 18.37 24.31
CA THR A 34 16.33 17.30 25.06
C THR A 34 14.95 17.68 25.64
N LEU A 35 14.75 18.93 26.07
CA LEU A 35 13.55 19.34 26.82
C LEU A 35 12.77 20.47 26.14
N ARG A 36 11.50 20.60 26.55
CA ARG A 36 10.62 21.75 26.31
C ARG A 36 10.10 22.28 27.65
N GLY A 37 9.58 23.52 27.67
CA GLY A 37 9.00 24.11 28.89
C GLY A 37 7.91 23.22 29.53
N THR A 38 7.10 22.57 28.70
CA THR A 38 6.03 21.64 29.12
C THR A 38 6.52 20.33 29.74
N ASP A 39 7.80 19.98 29.59
CA ASP A 39 8.39 18.80 30.24
C ASP A 39 8.60 19.02 31.75
N PHE A 40 8.66 20.27 32.22
CA PHE A 40 8.79 20.58 33.64
C PHE A 40 7.47 20.35 34.37
N TYR A 41 7.52 19.68 35.54
CA TYR A 41 6.34 19.47 36.36
C TYR A 41 5.86 20.77 37.03
N ARG A 42 6.80 21.65 37.41
CA ARG A 42 6.46 22.93 38.02
C ARG A 42 6.23 24.02 36.96
N PRO A 43 5.06 24.68 36.94
CA PRO A 43 4.83 25.83 36.06
C PRO A 43 5.80 27.00 36.30
N ALA A 44 6.40 27.07 37.50
CA ALA A 44 7.47 28.03 37.79
C ALA A 44 8.77 27.71 37.05
N HIS A 45 9.10 26.43 36.87
CA HIS A 45 10.30 25.99 36.17
C HIS A 45 10.15 26.10 34.65
N GLU A 46 8.95 25.82 34.14
CA GLU A 46 8.57 26.12 32.75
C GLU A 46 8.80 27.61 32.41
N SER A 47 8.26 28.54 33.20
CA SER A 47 8.48 29.98 33.03
C SER A 47 9.97 30.36 32.99
N VAL A 48 10.79 29.76 33.87
CA VAL A 48 12.23 30.04 33.92
C VAL A 48 12.93 29.47 32.68
N PHE A 49 12.56 28.26 32.26
CA PHE A 49 13.08 27.64 31.04
C PHE A 49 12.81 28.51 29.82
N ASP A 50 11.56 28.94 29.63
CA ASP A 50 11.14 29.76 28.48
C ASP A 50 11.86 31.12 28.47
N ALA A 51 12.08 31.72 29.64
CA ALA A 51 12.87 32.95 29.75
C ALA A 51 14.33 32.74 29.34
N ILE A 52 14.94 31.62 29.73
CA ILE A 52 16.32 31.25 29.34
C ILE A 52 16.40 31.02 27.83
N THR A 53 15.48 30.24 27.25
CA THR A 53 15.50 29.92 25.82
C THR A 53 15.28 31.15 24.96
N ASP A 54 14.41 32.07 25.37
CA ASP A 54 14.18 33.31 24.62
C ASP A 54 15.38 34.26 24.66
N LEU A 55 16.06 34.36 25.81
CA LEU A 55 17.33 35.11 25.89
C LEU A 55 18.38 34.48 24.97
N TYR A 56 18.51 33.16 25.00
CA TYR A 56 19.44 32.42 24.15
C TYR A 56 19.14 32.59 22.65
N ALA A 57 17.87 32.52 22.25
CA ALA A 57 17.42 32.72 20.87
C ALA A 57 17.71 34.14 20.35
N ARG A 58 17.68 35.16 21.22
CA ARG A 58 18.10 36.53 20.90
C ARG A 58 19.62 36.74 20.92
N GLY A 59 20.40 35.70 21.25
CA GLY A 59 21.85 35.78 21.39
C GLY A 59 22.30 36.53 22.65
N GLU A 60 21.40 36.76 23.61
CA GLU A 60 21.70 37.41 24.89
C GLU A 60 22.22 36.38 25.92
N PRO A 61 23.12 36.76 26.84
CA PRO A 61 23.54 35.88 27.91
C PRO A 61 22.36 35.59 28.85
N ALA A 62 22.12 34.32 29.17
CA ALA A 62 21.05 33.87 30.05
C ALA A 62 21.57 33.52 31.44
N ASP A 63 22.12 34.49 32.18
CA ASP A 63 22.55 34.33 33.57
C ASP A 63 21.43 34.67 34.56
N ALA A 64 21.66 34.45 35.86
CA ALA A 64 20.64 34.70 36.89
C ALA A 64 20.11 36.14 36.90
N ILE A 65 20.91 37.13 36.50
CA ILE A 65 20.51 38.54 36.50
C ILE A 65 19.64 38.82 35.27
N THR A 66 20.07 38.38 34.08
CA THR A 66 19.32 38.62 32.84
C THR A 66 18.02 37.83 32.82
N VAL A 67 18.01 36.58 33.30
CA VAL A 67 16.81 35.76 33.46
C VAL A 67 15.85 36.40 34.45
N ALA A 68 16.34 36.91 35.59
CA ALA A 68 15.49 37.64 36.53
C ALA A 68 14.89 38.92 35.91
N ALA A 69 15.66 39.66 35.13
CA ALA A 69 15.18 40.85 34.44
C ALA A 69 14.11 40.51 33.38
N GLU A 70 14.30 39.41 32.63
CA GLU A 70 13.34 38.91 31.65
C GLU A 70 12.03 38.46 32.32
N LEU A 71 12.11 37.67 33.39
CA LEU A 71 10.93 37.21 34.15
C LEU A 71 10.16 38.36 34.79
N ASN A 72 10.87 39.43 35.21
CA ASN A 72 10.23 40.63 35.70
C ASN A 72 9.53 41.42 34.57
N ARG A 73 10.15 41.50 33.39
CA ARG A 73 9.56 42.14 32.20
C ARG A 73 8.28 41.43 31.74
N ARG A 74 8.22 40.10 31.87
CA ARG A 74 7.04 39.27 31.58
C ARG A 74 5.96 39.34 32.66
N GLY A 75 6.26 39.91 33.83
CA GLY A 75 5.34 39.90 34.97
C GLY A 75 5.23 38.54 35.67
N GLU A 76 6.14 37.61 35.41
CA GLU A 76 6.11 36.23 35.94
C GLU A 76 6.98 36.04 37.20
N MET A 77 7.75 37.06 37.59
CA MET A 77 8.64 37.02 38.76
C MET A 77 7.95 36.62 40.07
N ALA A 78 6.69 37.02 40.26
CA ALA A 78 5.92 36.62 41.44
C ALA A 78 5.56 35.12 41.42
N ARG A 79 5.32 34.55 40.23
CA ARG A 79 4.90 33.16 40.03
C ARG A 79 6.02 32.17 40.31
N ILE A 80 7.27 32.58 40.11
CA ILE A 80 8.45 31.72 40.34
C ILE A 80 8.97 31.74 41.79
N GLY A 81 8.38 32.55 42.68
CA GLY A 81 8.86 32.72 44.06
C GLY A 81 9.83 33.89 44.27
N GLY A 82 9.94 34.80 43.30
CA GLY A 82 10.73 36.02 43.38
C GLY A 82 12.21 35.85 42.99
N ALA A 83 12.91 36.98 42.89
CA ALA A 83 14.32 37.03 42.45
C ALA A 83 15.28 36.11 43.24
N PRO A 84 15.13 35.91 44.57
CA PRO A 84 15.97 34.99 45.31
C PRO A 84 15.90 33.53 44.83
N TYR A 85 14.78 33.12 44.23
CA TYR A 85 14.62 31.75 43.75
C TYR A 85 15.53 31.46 42.54
N VAL A 86 15.71 32.43 41.64
CA VAL A 86 16.61 32.29 40.47
C VAL A 86 18.05 32.04 40.92
N HIS A 87 18.51 32.76 41.94
CA HIS A 87 19.84 32.51 42.52
C HIS A 87 19.94 31.16 43.25
N THR A 88 18.83 30.70 43.83
CA THR A 88 18.76 29.37 44.46
C THR A 88 18.94 28.27 43.42
N LEU A 89 18.31 28.39 42.24
CA LEU A 89 18.46 27.43 41.13
C LEU A 89 19.93 27.29 40.72
N VAL A 90 20.64 28.42 40.58
CA VAL A 90 22.09 28.41 40.27
C VAL A 90 22.90 27.74 41.38
N ALA A 91 22.58 28.00 42.64
CA ALA A 91 23.26 27.41 43.79
C ALA A 91 22.98 25.90 43.95
N SER A 92 21.89 25.38 43.38
CA SER A 92 21.53 23.95 43.45
C SER A 92 22.37 23.06 42.54
N VAL A 93 23.12 23.62 41.59
CA VAL A 93 23.87 22.85 40.59
C VAL A 93 25.19 22.33 41.18
N PRO A 94 25.41 21.01 41.25
CA PRO A 94 26.70 20.48 41.69
C PRO A 94 27.80 20.70 40.64
N LEU A 95 27.50 20.41 39.37
CA LEU A 95 28.39 20.51 38.21
C LEU A 95 27.57 20.82 36.95
N ALA A 96 27.85 21.95 36.29
CA ALA A 96 27.11 22.37 35.09
C ALA A 96 27.29 21.42 33.90
N ALA A 97 28.43 20.74 33.79
CA ALA A 97 28.72 19.77 32.73
C ALA A 97 27.75 18.56 32.70
N ASN A 98 27.01 18.31 33.79
CA ASN A 98 26.06 17.21 33.88
C ASN A 98 24.63 17.62 33.46
N ALA A 99 24.44 18.79 32.85
CA ALA A 99 23.12 19.29 32.42
C ALA A 99 22.36 18.27 31.56
N SER A 100 23.05 17.63 30.60
CA SER A 100 22.49 16.57 29.76
C SER A 100 21.92 15.41 30.58
N TYR A 101 22.66 14.91 31.58
CA TYR A 101 22.20 13.82 32.46
C TYR A 101 20.92 14.19 33.23
N TYR A 102 20.87 15.38 33.85
CA TYR A 102 19.67 15.83 34.55
C TYR A 102 18.50 16.07 33.59
N SER A 103 18.77 16.53 32.37
CA SER A 103 17.73 16.73 31.36
C SER A 103 17.05 15.42 30.96
N HIS A 104 17.80 14.31 30.89
CA HIS A 104 17.25 12.99 30.64
C HIS A 104 16.34 12.51 31.79
N ILE A 105 16.67 12.81 33.05
CA ILE A 105 15.81 12.48 34.20
C ILE A 105 14.48 13.23 34.09
N VAL A 106 14.52 14.54 33.82
CA VAL A 106 13.30 15.35 33.65
C VAL A 106 12.45 14.83 32.49
N ARG A 107 13.09 14.52 31.35
CA ARG A 107 12.44 13.93 30.17
C ARG A 107 11.73 12.62 30.50
N GLU A 108 12.39 11.72 31.23
CA GLU A 108 11.81 10.43 31.63
C GLU A 108 10.55 10.65 32.48
N LYS A 109 10.60 11.56 33.46
CA LYS A 109 9.43 11.87 34.30
C LYS A 109 8.32 12.55 33.51
N ALA A 110 8.64 13.42 32.55
CA ALA A 110 7.66 14.03 31.65
C ALA A 110 6.95 12.99 30.77
N ILE A 111 7.66 12.00 30.24
CA ILE A 111 7.06 10.89 29.47
C ILE A 111 6.14 10.06 30.36
N LEU A 112 6.59 9.68 31.56
CA LEU A 112 5.76 8.93 32.51
C LEU A 112 4.51 9.71 32.92
N ARG A 113 4.61 11.04 33.07
CA ARG A 113 3.48 11.91 33.38
C ARG A 113 2.47 11.98 32.23
N ARG A 114 2.93 12.19 30.99
CA ARG A 114 2.07 12.15 29.79
C ARG A 114 1.37 10.80 29.63
N LEU A 115 2.03 9.69 29.96
CA LEU A 115 1.41 8.37 29.95
C LEU A 115 0.26 8.26 30.96
N VAL A 116 0.41 8.84 32.15
CA VAL A 116 -0.65 8.87 33.17
C VAL A 116 -1.83 9.74 32.71
N GLU A 117 -1.56 10.87 32.07
CA GLU A 117 -2.58 11.76 31.50
C GLU A 117 -3.36 11.07 30.38
N ALA A 118 -2.66 10.48 29.41
CA ALA A 118 -3.27 9.71 28.32
C ALA A 118 -4.11 8.54 28.87
N GLY A 119 -3.59 7.79 29.84
CA GLY A 119 -4.34 6.71 30.50
C GLY A 119 -5.60 7.21 31.20
N THR A 120 -5.54 8.37 31.85
CA THR A 120 -6.72 9.00 32.49
C THR A 120 -7.76 9.41 31.45
N LYS A 121 -7.33 9.98 30.33
CA LYS A 121 -8.22 10.36 29.23
C LYS A 121 -8.89 9.14 28.58
N ILE A 122 -8.16 8.04 28.37
CA ILE A 122 -8.72 6.78 27.86
C ILE A 122 -9.77 6.21 28.81
N VAL A 123 -9.53 6.26 30.12
CA VAL A 123 -10.53 5.87 31.11
C VAL A 123 -11.78 6.75 31.02
N GLN A 124 -11.62 8.07 30.83
CA GLN A 124 -12.76 8.99 30.64
C GLN A 124 -13.54 8.68 29.37
N LEU A 125 -12.87 8.41 28.25
CA LEU A 125 -13.49 8.01 26.99
C LEU A 125 -14.33 6.73 27.16
N GLY A 126 -13.79 5.73 27.87
CA GLY A 126 -14.51 4.49 28.15
C GLY A 126 -15.76 4.65 29.02
N TYR A 127 -15.82 5.67 29.88
CA TYR A 127 -17.00 5.98 30.69
C TYR A 127 -18.00 6.92 30.01
N ALA A 128 -17.56 7.77 29.07
CA ALA A 128 -18.41 8.73 28.38
C ALA A 128 -19.45 8.02 27.49
N GLY A 129 -19.07 6.93 26.82
CA GLY A 129 -20.00 6.06 26.09
C GLY A 129 -20.75 6.72 24.91
N GLU A 130 -20.22 7.81 24.38
CA GLU A 130 -20.78 8.53 23.23
C GLU A 130 -19.92 8.26 21.98
N GLY A 131 -20.55 7.82 20.88
CA GLY A 131 -19.88 7.50 19.60
C GLY A 131 -20.00 6.03 19.19
N GLU A 132 -19.55 5.71 17.96
CA GLU A 132 -19.33 4.32 17.56
C GLU A 132 -18.11 3.76 18.31
N VAL A 133 -18.13 2.46 18.63
CA VAL A 133 -17.05 1.83 19.41
C VAL A 133 -15.69 2.00 18.73
N ASP A 134 -15.68 1.96 17.40
CA ASP A 134 -14.45 2.11 16.60
C ASP A 134 -13.86 3.53 16.72
N ASP A 135 -14.68 4.58 16.72
CA ASP A 135 -14.22 5.97 16.92
C ASP A 135 -13.58 6.16 18.30
N VAL A 136 -14.16 5.57 19.35
CA VAL A 136 -13.63 5.63 20.73
C VAL A 136 -12.30 4.89 20.84
N VAL A 137 -12.15 3.76 20.14
CA VAL A 137 -10.89 3.00 20.07
C VAL A 137 -9.82 3.80 19.32
N ASP A 138 -10.17 4.43 18.20
CA ASP A 138 -9.25 5.26 17.41
C ASP A 138 -8.76 6.48 18.20
N GLU A 139 -9.65 7.16 18.95
CA GLU A 139 -9.28 8.27 19.81
C GLU A 139 -8.36 7.81 20.95
N ALA A 140 -8.66 6.67 21.58
CA ALA A 140 -7.80 6.08 22.60
C ALA A 140 -6.41 5.70 22.07
N GLN A 141 -6.33 5.18 20.84
CA GLN A 141 -5.06 4.87 20.18
C GLN A 141 -4.25 6.14 19.87
N ALA A 142 -4.91 7.21 19.38
CA ALA A 142 -4.26 8.50 19.14
C ALA A 142 -3.67 9.11 20.42
N GLU A 143 -4.37 8.96 21.56
CA GLU A 143 -3.87 9.43 22.86
C GLU A 143 -2.62 8.67 23.34
N ILE A 144 -2.58 7.34 23.22
CA ILE A 144 -1.36 6.57 23.53
C ILE A 144 -0.22 6.96 22.59
N TYR A 145 -0.55 7.23 21.34
CA TYR A 145 0.44 7.57 20.32
C TYR A 145 1.14 8.91 20.62
N SER A 146 0.41 9.93 21.06
CA SER A 146 0.98 11.26 21.40
C SER A 146 2.03 11.21 22.52
N VAL A 147 1.95 10.22 23.42
CA VAL A 147 2.95 9.99 24.48
C VAL A 147 4.31 9.57 23.92
N THR A 148 4.32 8.97 22.72
CA THR A 148 5.49 8.34 22.11
C THR A 148 6.20 9.26 21.10
N GLU A 149 5.65 10.45 20.82
CA GLU A 149 6.18 11.32 19.76
C GLU A 149 7.61 11.79 20.08
N LYS A 150 8.57 11.27 19.30
CA LYS A 150 9.92 11.79 19.17
C LYS A 150 9.87 12.98 18.22
N ARG A 151 10.53 14.07 18.66
CA ARG A 151 10.75 15.36 18.00
C ARG A 151 10.37 15.41 16.51
N THR A 152 9.35 16.19 16.19
CA THR A 152 9.31 16.98 14.95
C THR A 152 10.23 18.19 15.18
N ALA A 153 11.32 18.29 14.42
CA ALA A 153 12.16 19.48 14.42
C ALA A 153 11.35 20.69 13.94
N GLU A 154 11.69 21.91 14.38
CA GLU A 154 10.94 23.14 14.09
C GLU A 154 10.75 23.37 12.58
N ASP A 155 9.52 23.70 12.17
CA ASP A 155 9.00 23.73 10.79
C ASP A 155 9.58 24.81 9.85
N TYR A 156 10.60 25.56 10.29
CA TYR A 156 11.26 26.56 9.43
C TYR A 156 12.73 26.71 9.79
N ALA A 157 13.60 26.45 8.81
CA ALA A 157 15.03 26.71 8.91
C ALA A 157 15.42 27.90 8.01
N PRO A 158 16.33 28.79 8.44
CA PRO A 158 16.92 29.80 7.57
C PRO A 158 17.55 29.14 6.34
N LEU A 159 17.40 29.73 5.15
CA LEU A 159 17.96 29.18 3.91
C LEU A 159 19.45 28.85 4.04
N LYS A 160 20.21 29.67 4.79
CA LYS A 160 21.64 29.46 5.06
C LYS A 160 21.91 28.08 5.69
N ASP A 161 21.11 27.68 6.65
CA ASP A 161 21.31 26.44 7.42
C ASP A 161 20.90 25.21 6.61
N ILE A 162 19.95 25.37 5.67
CA ILE A 162 19.55 24.34 4.69
C ILE A 162 20.61 24.19 3.59
N MET A 163 21.21 25.30 3.15
CA MET A 163 22.19 25.33 2.05
C MET A 163 23.46 24.56 2.37
N GLU A 164 23.95 24.62 3.62
CA GLU A 164 25.12 23.84 4.04
C GLU A 164 24.85 22.33 3.89
N GLY A 165 23.72 21.83 4.39
CA GLY A 165 23.33 20.43 4.21
C GLY A 165 23.08 20.02 2.76
N THR A 166 22.53 20.92 1.95
CA THR A 166 22.30 20.66 0.51
C THR A 166 23.61 20.55 -0.28
N LEU A 167 24.60 21.38 0.05
CA LEU A 167 25.92 21.32 -0.57
C LEU A 167 26.66 20.03 -0.18
N ASP A 168 26.57 19.63 1.08
CA ASP A 168 27.11 18.37 1.56
C ASP A 168 26.47 17.16 0.84
N GLU A 169 25.15 17.20 0.59
CA GLU A 169 24.45 16.18 -0.20
C GLU A 169 24.92 16.16 -1.67
N ILE A 170 25.10 17.31 -2.29
CA ILE A 170 25.60 17.42 -3.68
C ILE A 170 27.04 16.90 -3.78
N GLU A 171 27.91 17.25 -2.83
CA GLU A 171 29.29 16.75 -2.76
C GLU A 171 29.33 15.25 -2.45
N ALA A 172 28.41 14.75 -1.63
CA ALA A 172 28.25 13.31 -1.38
C ALA A 172 27.78 12.55 -2.63
N ILE A 173 26.95 13.15 -3.48
CA ILE A 173 26.54 12.58 -4.77
C ILE A 173 27.72 12.57 -5.75
N ASP A 174 28.45 13.68 -5.88
CA ASP A 174 29.62 13.79 -6.78
C ASP A 174 30.75 12.82 -6.39
N SER A 175 30.97 12.63 -5.09
CA SER A 175 32.01 11.73 -4.57
C SER A 175 31.67 10.23 -4.64
N ARG A 176 30.41 9.85 -4.84
CA ARG A 176 29.97 8.44 -4.93
C ARG A 176 30.05 7.83 -6.33
N GLY A 177 30.40 8.59 -7.36
CA GLY A 177 30.36 8.10 -8.74
C GLY A 177 28.93 7.71 -9.17
N ASP A 178 28.80 6.84 -10.18
CA ASP A 178 27.54 6.37 -10.80
C ASP A 178 26.61 5.54 -9.85
N ALA A 179 26.72 5.74 -8.54
CA ALA A 179 25.93 5.06 -7.53
C ALA A 179 24.53 5.69 -7.41
N MET A 180 23.52 4.94 -7.83
CA MET A 180 22.10 5.31 -7.77
C MET A 180 21.67 5.79 -6.38
N VAL A 181 20.98 6.95 -6.34
CA VAL A 181 20.61 7.66 -5.10
C VAL A 181 19.31 7.14 -4.49
N GLY A 182 18.31 6.82 -5.33
CA GLY A 182 17.02 6.28 -4.92
C GLY A 182 17.01 4.75 -4.75
N VAL A 183 15.87 4.20 -4.29
CA VAL A 183 15.66 2.76 -4.24
C VAL A 183 15.61 2.19 -5.67
N PRO A 184 16.46 1.21 -6.03
CA PRO A 184 16.53 0.69 -7.39
C PRO A 184 15.25 -0.04 -7.80
N THR A 185 14.67 0.34 -8.94
CA THR A 185 13.48 -0.34 -9.49
C THR A 185 13.82 -1.71 -10.06
N GLY A 186 15.07 -1.90 -10.47
CA GLY A 186 15.55 -3.15 -11.06
C GLY A 186 15.34 -3.24 -12.57
N PHE A 187 15.00 -2.11 -13.19
CA PHE A 187 14.92 -1.89 -14.63
C PHE A 187 15.87 -0.77 -15.01
N THR A 188 16.84 -1.07 -15.88
CA THR A 188 17.97 -0.18 -16.18
C THR A 188 17.48 1.15 -16.76
N ASP A 189 16.65 1.09 -17.81
CA ASP A 189 16.10 2.28 -18.47
C ASP A 189 15.22 3.14 -17.53
N LEU A 190 14.48 2.49 -16.61
CA LEU A 190 13.65 3.21 -15.64
C LEU A 190 14.52 3.86 -14.55
N ASP A 191 15.56 3.16 -14.10
CA ASP A 191 16.52 3.66 -13.12
C ASP A 191 17.39 4.79 -13.71
N GLU A 192 17.76 4.75 -14.99
CA GLU A 192 18.41 5.87 -15.69
C GLU A 192 17.50 7.10 -15.77
N LEU A 193 16.20 6.88 -16.02
CA LEU A 193 15.21 7.96 -16.12
C LEU A 193 14.89 8.60 -14.75
N THR A 194 14.86 7.79 -13.68
CA THR A 194 14.38 8.21 -12.36
C THR A 194 15.49 8.40 -11.32
N ASN A 195 16.69 7.87 -11.58
CA ASN A 195 17.76 7.67 -10.59
C ASN A 195 17.27 6.91 -9.35
N GLY A 196 16.41 5.90 -9.58
CA GLY A 196 15.70 5.15 -8.56
C GLY A 196 14.50 5.89 -7.95
N LEU A 197 13.81 5.23 -7.00
CA LEU A 197 12.66 5.80 -6.29
C LEU A 197 13.13 6.60 -5.07
N HIS A 198 12.78 7.89 -5.01
CA HIS A 198 13.33 8.80 -4.00
C HIS A 198 12.48 8.89 -2.73
N PRO A 199 13.10 9.13 -1.57
CA PRO A 199 12.43 9.51 -0.33
C PRO A 199 11.35 10.58 -0.50
N GLY A 200 10.20 10.40 0.16
CA GLY A 200 9.11 11.39 0.11
C GLY A 200 8.25 11.35 -1.15
N GLN A 201 8.58 10.49 -2.13
CA GLN A 201 7.80 10.33 -3.35
C GLN A 201 6.58 9.42 -3.14
N MET A 202 5.47 9.84 -3.70
CA MET A 202 4.30 9.01 -3.99
C MET A 202 4.36 8.62 -5.46
N ILE A 203 4.47 7.32 -5.71
CA ILE A 203 4.53 6.72 -7.05
C ILE A 203 3.24 5.97 -7.29
N ILE A 204 2.57 6.28 -8.39
CA ILE A 204 1.36 5.56 -8.81
C ILE A 204 1.73 4.61 -9.95
N VAL A 205 1.37 3.34 -9.79
CA VAL A 205 1.44 2.33 -10.85
C VAL A 205 0.03 1.96 -11.24
N ALA A 206 -0.34 2.22 -12.49
CA ALA A 206 -1.69 2.01 -12.96
C ALA A 206 -1.74 1.08 -14.16
N ALA A 207 -2.67 0.12 -14.12
CA ALA A 207 -2.90 -0.79 -15.23
C ALA A 207 -4.40 -0.99 -15.44
N ARG A 208 -4.77 -1.37 -16.67
CA ARG A 208 -6.13 -1.82 -16.93
C ARG A 208 -6.37 -3.19 -16.27
N PRO A 209 -7.56 -3.44 -15.70
CA PRO A 209 -7.98 -4.80 -15.34
C PRO A 209 -7.83 -5.72 -16.55
N ALA A 210 -7.26 -6.92 -16.37
CA ALA A 210 -7.03 -7.82 -17.48
C ALA A 210 -8.33 -8.17 -18.23
N MET A 211 -8.34 -7.97 -19.55
CA MET A 211 -9.41 -8.44 -20.41
C MET A 211 -9.45 -9.97 -20.41
N GLY A 212 -10.62 -10.53 -20.03
CA GLY A 212 -10.88 -11.97 -20.06
C GLY A 212 -12.34 -12.35 -19.72
N LYS A 213 -13.31 -11.44 -19.88
CA LYS A 213 -14.71 -11.65 -19.42
C LYS A 213 -15.79 -11.55 -20.52
N ALA A 214 -15.44 -11.62 -21.80
CA ALA A 214 -16.43 -11.67 -22.88
C ALA A 214 -17.04 -13.09 -23.00
N LEU A 215 -18.36 -13.18 -23.14
CA LEU A 215 -19.13 -14.43 -23.17
C LEU A 215 -20.14 -14.43 -24.32
N ALA A 216 -20.48 -15.60 -24.88
CA ALA A 216 -21.47 -15.71 -25.96
C ALA A 216 -22.84 -15.19 -25.51
N LEU A 217 -23.61 -14.58 -26.41
CA LEU A 217 -24.91 -13.97 -26.08
C LEU A 217 -25.92 -14.96 -25.46
N ASP A 218 -25.84 -16.24 -25.76
CA ASP A 218 -26.70 -17.27 -25.18
C ASP A 218 -26.22 -17.77 -23.81
N THR A 219 -25.10 -17.25 -23.29
CA THR A 219 -24.53 -17.67 -22.00
C THR A 219 -25.51 -17.36 -20.86
N PRO A 220 -25.99 -18.35 -20.10
CA PRO A 220 -26.93 -18.13 -19.01
C PRO A 220 -26.23 -17.42 -17.85
N LEU A 221 -26.87 -16.36 -17.35
CA LEU A 221 -26.45 -15.59 -16.19
C LEU A 221 -27.47 -15.79 -15.06
N PRO A 222 -27.03 -16.22 -13.86
CA PRO A 222 -27.93 -16.42 -12.75
C PRO A 222 -28.42 -15.08 -12.19
N THR A 223 -29.73 -14.98 -11.98
CA THR A 223 -30.40 -13.83 -11.35
C THR A 223 -31.00 -14.25 -10.02
N PRO A 224 -31.35 -13.32 -9.12
CA PRO A 224 -32.03 -13.64 -7.86
C PRO A 224 -33.35 -14.42 -8.04
N THR A 225 -33.97 -14.33 -9.22
CA THR A 225 -35.27 -14.92 -9.54
C THR A 225 -35.22 -16.05 -10.56
N GLY A 226 -34.04 -16.41 -11.07
CA GLY A 226 -33.90 -17.45 -12.09
C GLY A 226 -32.67 -17.26 -12.98
N TRP A 227 -32.86 -17.22 -14.29
CA TRP A 227 -31.79 -17.10 -15.27
C TRP A 227 -32.15 -16.05 -16.32
N THR A 228 -31.17 -15.26 -16.71
CA THR A 228 -31.17 -14.45 -17.93
C THR A 228 -30.06 -14.94 -18.85
N THR A 229 -29.88 -14.34 -20.03
CA THR A 229 -28.77 -14.66 -20.94
C THR A 229 -27.90 -13.43 -21.18
N MET A 230 -26.64 -13.66 -21.55
CA MET A 230 -25.69 -12.59 -21.83
C MET A 230 -26.11 -11.67 -22.98
N GLY A 231 -27.06 -12.06 -23.83
CA GLY A 231 -27.66 -11.24 -24.89
C GLY A 231 -28.91 -10.50 -24.46
N GLU A 232 -29.64 -11.02 -23.48
CA GLU A 232 -30.88 -10.41 -22.96
C GLU A 232 -30.64 -9.48 -21.77
N VAL A 233 -29.56 -9.68 -21.02
CA VAL A 233 -29.22 -8.88 -19.85
C VAL A 233 -29.05 -7.39 -20.21
N ALA A 234 -29.72 -6.50 -19.50
CA ALA A 234 -29.68 -5.07 -19.73
C ALA A 234 -29.15 -4.32 -18.50
N VAL A 235 -28.71 -3.09 -18.73
CA VAL A 235 -28.40 -2.16 -17.63
C VAL A 235 -29.67 -1.95 -16.79
N GLY A 236 -29.56 -2.22 -15.49
CA GLY A 236 -30.66 -2.24 -14.54
C GLY A 236 -31.13 -3.64 -14.11
N ASP A 237 -30.72 -4.71 -14.80
CA ASP A 237 -31.04 -6.08 -14.40
C ASP A 237 -30.21 -6.55 -13.19
N GLN A 238 -30.72 -7.50 -12.40
CA GLN A 238 -29.99 -8.07 -11.27
C GLN A 238 -29.38 -9.44 -11.61
N LEU A 239 -28.08 -9.56 -11.37
CA LEU A 239 -27.31 -10.81 -11.41
C LEU A 239 -26.91 -11.22 -10.00
N LEU A 240 -26.29 -12.40 -9.85
CA LEU A 240 -25.64 -12.80 -8.60
C LEU A 240 -24.14 -12.47 -8.65
N ASP A 241 -23.55 -12.11 -7.50
CA ASP A 241 -22.13 -11.81 -7.30
C ASP A 241 -21.31 -13.05 -6.90
N ALA A 242 -19.98 -12.92 -6.77
CA ALA A 242 -19.04 -14.00 -6.39
C ALA A 242 -19.46 -14.83 -5.15
N ASN A 243 -20.27 -14.25 -4.27
CA ASN A 243 -20.74 -14.84 -3.03
C ASN A 243 -22.20 -15.33 -3.10
N GLY A 244 -22.87 -15.18 -4.25
CA GLY A 244 -24.26 -15.57 -4.47
C GLY A 244 -25.30 -14.51 -4.07
N LEU A 245 -24.89 -13.27 -3.84
CA LEU A 245 -25.77 -12.15 -3.47
C LEU A 245 -26.21 -11.34 -4.70
N PRO A 246 -27.41 -10.72 -4.68
CA PRO A 246 -27.86 -9.87 -5.78
C PRO A 246 -26.96 -8.65 -6.02
N THR A 247 -26.65 -8.36 -7.28
CA THR A 247 -25.93 -7.17 -7.77
C THR A 247 -26.57 -6.66 -9.06
N THR A 248 -26.57 -5.36 -9.30
CA THR A 248 -27.22 -4.71 -10.45
C THR A 248 -26.23 -4.51 -11.59
N VAL A 249 -26.65 -4.80 -12.81
CA VAL A 249 -25.88 -4.51 -14.03
C VAL A 249 -25.89 -3.02 -14.31
N VAL A 250 -24.71 -2.40 -14.36
CA VAL A 250 -24.53 -0.95 -14.56
C VAL A 250 -24.07 -0.58 -15.96
N ALA A 251 -23.45 -1.52 -16.69
CA ALA A 251 -23.04 -1.32 -18.08
C ALA A 251 -23.05 -2.64 -18.87
N ALA A 252 -23.21 -2.52 -20.19
CA ALA A 252 -23.11 -3.63 -21.14
C ALA A 252 -22.39 -3.15 -22.41
N THR A 253 -21.45 -3.94 -22.92
CA THR A 253 -20.71 -3.61 -24.15
C THR A 253 -21.58 -3.81 -25.39
N GLU A 254 -21.19 -3.23 -26.54
CA GLU A 254 -21.73 -3.66 -27.82
C GLU A 254 -21.36 -5.12 -28.12
N VAL A 255 -22.14 -5.75 -28.99
CA VAL A 255 -21.97 -7.16 -29.38
C VAL A 255 -20.74 -7.27 -30.30
N MET A 256 -19.75 -8.04 -29.87
CA MET A 256 -18.53 -8.32 -30.62
C MET A 256 -18.74 -9.52 -31.54
N VAL A 257 -18.46 -9.36 -32.83
CA VAL A 257 -18.55 -10.41 -33.86
C VAL A 257 -17.15 -10.73 -34.39
N ASP A 258 -16.92 -11.95 -34.90
CA ASP A 258 -15.64 -12.43 -35.47
C ASP A 258 -14.54 -12.93 -34.50
N ARG A 259 -14.91 -13.45 -33.31
CA ARG A 259 -13.97 -14.19 -32.45
C ARG A 259 -14.08 -15.72 -32.67
N PRO A 260 -12.96 -16.47 -32.71
CA PRO A 260 -13.01 -17.94 -32.71
C PRO A 260 -13.65 -18.42 -31.41
N CYS A 261 -14.72 -19.20 -31.51
CA CYS A 261 -15.50 -19.68 -30.38
C CYS A 261 -15.55 -21.20 -30.38
N PHE A 262 -15.69 -21.78 -29.19
CA PHE A 262 -15.85 -23.21 -29.02
C PHE A 262 -17.02 -23.49 -28.09
N ARG A 263 -17.76 -24.56 -28.38
CA ARG A 263 -18.82 -25.09 -27.51
C ARG A 263 -18.22 -26.17 -26.63
N LEU A 264 -18.25 -25.97 -25.32
CA LEU A 264 -17.91 -26.97 -24.33
C LEU A 264 -19.19 -27.67 -23.85
N SER A 265 -19.18 -29.00 -23.81
CA SER A 265 -20.27 -29.81 -23.25
C SER A 265 -19.77 -30.52 -21.99
N PHE A 266 -20.59 -30.58 -20.95
CA PHE A 266 -20.22 -31.10 -19.63
C PHE A 266 -20.98 -32.39 -19.27
N SER A 267 -20.46 -33.12 -18.28
CA SER A 267 -20.96 -34.42 -17.81
C SER A 267 -22.34 -34.37 -17.15
N ASP A 268 -22.87 -33.19 -16.86
CA ASP A 268 -24.24 -32.98 -16.38
C ASP A 268 -25.24 -32.70 -17.52
N GLY A 269 -24.80 -32.83 -18.78
CA GLY A 269 -25.58 -32.58 -19.98
C GLY A 269 -25.71 -31.10 -20.36
N SER A 270 -25.06 -30.18 -19.63
CA SER A 270 -25.04 -28.76 -19.96
C SER A 270 -23.96 -28.42 -20.99
N ALA A 271 -24.11 -27.29 -21.69
CA ALA A 271 -23.11 -26.79 -22.62
C ALA A 271 -22.99 -25.27 -22.56
N ILE A 272 -21.82 -24.73 -22.88
CA ILE A 272 -21.53 -23.30 -22.94
C ILE A 272 -20.66 -22.99 -24.15
N VAL A 273 -20.90 -21.84 -24.78
CA VAL A 273 -20.06 -21.35 -25.87
C VAL A 273 -19.19 -20.22 -25.35
N ALA A 274 -17.88 -20.36 -25.49
CA ALA A 274 -16.92 -19.37 -25.04
C ALA A 274 -15.91 -19.06 -26.15
N ASP A 275 -15.35 -17.86 -26.12
CA ASP A 275 -14.28 -17.52 -27.04
C ASP A 275 -12.99 -18.28 -26.70
N ALA A 276 -12.09 -18.36 -27.70
CA ALA A 276 -10.83 -19.07 -27.64
C ALA A 276 -9.97 -18.76 -26.40
N GLU A 277 -10.01 -17.51 -25.92
CA GLU A 277 -9.15 -17.00 -24.85
C GLU A 277 -9.85 -17.06 -23.48
N HIS A 278 -11.11 -17.47 -23.42
CA HIS A 278 -11.83 -17.60 -22.16
C HIS A 278 -11.15 -18.64 -21.27
N GLN A 279 -10.82 -18.27 -20.03
CA GLN A 279 -10.02 -19.09 -19.13
C GLN A 279 -10.91 -19.91 -18.17
N TRP A 280 -10.62 -21.20 -18.08
CA TRP A 280 -11.31 -22.20 -17.27
C TRP A 280 -10.38 -22.72 -16.18
N LEU A 281 -10.89 -22.90 -14.97
CA LEU A 281 -10.20 -23.65 -13.91
C LEU A 281 -10.63 -25.12 -14.01
N VAL A 282 -9.73 -26.01 -14.42
CA VAL A 282 -9.96 -27.45 -14.57
C VAL A 282 -9.08 -28.29 -13.64
N GLU A 283 -9.61 -29.34 -13.02
CA GLU A 283 -8.87 -30.34 -12.27
C GLU A 283 -8.28 -31.42 -13.21
N ASP A 284 -6.97 -31.59 -13.11
CA ASP A 284 -6.21 -32.65 -13.79
C ASP A 284 -5.47 -33.47 -12.72
N GLY A 285 -5.94 -34.69 -12.47
CA GLY A 285 -5.36 -35.59 -11.46
C GLY A 285 -5.50 -35.09 -10.01
N GLY A 286 -6.58 -34.37 -9.69
CA GLY A 286 -6.85 -33.86 -8.34
C GLY A 286 -6.19 -32.51 -8.02
N ARG A 287 -5.74 -31.76 -9.04
CA ARG A 287 -5.15 -30.42 -8.90
C ARG A 287 -5.78 -29.42 -9.86
N PRO A 288 -6.18 -28.21 -9.41
CA PRO A 288 -6.80 -27.19 -10.25
C PRO A 288 -5.76 -26.50 -11.15
N VAL A 289 -6.06 -26.37 -12.44
CA VAL A 289 -5.22 -25.85 -13.53
C VAL A 289 -6.04 -24.84 -14.29
N VAL A 290 -5.50 -23.64 -14.57
CA VAL A 290 -6.18 -22.67 -15.45
C VAL A 290 -5.74 -22.89 -16.88
N CYS A 291 -6.67 -22.99 -17.82
CA CYS A 291 -6.41 -23.14 -19.25
C CYS A 291 -7.43 -22.38 -20.09
N THR A 292 -7.07 -21.94 -21.29
CA THR A 292 -8.03 -21.29 -22.19
C THR A 292 -8.98 -22.30 -22.86
N THR A 293 -10.08 -21.84 -23.44
CA THR A 293 -10.96 -22.68 -24.24
C THR A 293 -10.22 -23.34 -25.41
N ALA A 294 -9.30 -22.61 -26.04
CA ALA A 294 -8.45 -23.13 -27.10
C ALA A 294 -7.46 -24.18 -26.58
N ASP A 295 -6.94 -24.02 -25.37
CA ASP A 295 -6.08 -25.03 -24.73
C ASP A 295 -6.85 -26.31 -24.43
N LEU A 296 -8.09 -26.21 -23.93
CA LEU A 296 -8.96 -27.37 -23.71
C LEU A 296 -9.27 -28.10 -25.01
N TYR A 297 -9.63 -27.34 -26.05
CA TYR A 297 -9.87 -27.89 -27.38
C TYR A 297 -8.64 -28.65 -27.90
N THR A 298 -7.46 -28.04 -27.78
CA THR A 298 -6.20 -28.62 -28.25
C THR A 298 -5.84 -29.87 -27.45
N ALA A 299 -5.96 -29.83 -26.12
CA ALA A 299 -5.65 -30.95 -25.24
C ALA A 299 -6.60 -32.15 -25.45
N MET A 300 -7.91 -31.89 -25.58
CA MET A 300 -8.90 -32.94 -25.80
C MET A 300 -8.87 -33.50 -27.22
N SER A 301 -8.47 -32.70 -28.21
CA SER A 301 -8.21 -33.18 -29.58
C SER A 301 -6.96 -34.06 -29.67
N ALA A 302 -5.91 -33.73 -28.89
CA ALA A 302 -4.67 -34.51 -28.83
C ALA A 302 -4.80 -35.81 -28.02
N SER A 303 -5.73 -35.88 -27.07
CA SER A 303 -5.98 -37.05 -26.22
C SER A 303 -7.48 -37.39 -26.17
N PRO A 304 -8.00 -38.13 -27.16
CA PRO A 304 -9.42 -38.47 -27.24
C PRO A 304 -9.87 -39.29 -26.02
N GLY A 305 -10.83 -38.77 -25.25
CA GLY A 305 -11.35 -39.38 -24.01
C GLY A 305 -10.88 -38.70 -22.71
N LEU A 306 -10.02 -37.69 -22.78
CA LEU A 306 -9.72 -36.81 -21.66
C LEU A 306 -10.99 -36.04 -21.25
N THR A 307 -11.39 -36.10 -19.97
CA THR A 307 -12.57 -35.38 -19.45
C THR A 307 -12.20 -34.49 -18.26
N PRO A 308 -11.58 -33.30 -18.51
CA PRO A 308 -11.11 -32.40 -17.45
C PRO A 308 -12.24 -31.97 -16.54
N SER A 309 -12.06 -32.05 -15.22
CA SER A 309 -13.09 -31.63 -14.27
C SER A 309 -12.96 -30.15 -13.91
N ILE A 310 -13.96 -29.46 -13.35
CA ILE A 310 -13.94 -28.02 -13.03
C ILE A 310 -14.35 -27.87 -11.56
N PRO A 311 -13.41 -27.56 -10.64
CA PRO A 311 -13.69 -27.42 -9.21
C PRO A 311 -14.42 -26.11 -8.88
N GLY A 312 -15.28 -26.14 -7.85
CA GLY A 312 -16.05 -24.95 -7.39
C GLY A 312 -17.22 -24.55 -8.28
N SER A 313 -17.60 -25.39 -9.24
CA SER A 313 -18.65 -25.13 -10.25
C SER A 313 -20.11 -25.24 -9.73
N ALA A 314 -20.30 -25.18 -8.41
CA ALA A 314 -21.61 -25.18 -7.75
C ALA A 314 -21.62 -24.25 -6.51
N PRO A 315 -22.62 -23.35 -6.37
CA PRO A 315 -22.67 -22.37 -5.27
C PRO A 315 -22.92 -23.01 -3.89
N ARG A 316 -22.29 -22.45 -2.84
CA ARG A 316 -22.42 -22.91 -1.44
C ARG A 316 -23.78 -22.61 -0.80
N GLN A 317 -24.49 -21.58 -1.28
CA GLN A 317 -25.88 -21.26 -0.90
C GLN A 317 -26.53 -20.41 -2.01
N ILE A 318 -27.79 -20.67 -2.34
CA ILE A 318 -28.60 -19.82 -3.23
C ILE A 318 -29.80 -19.33 -2.42
N THR A 319 -29.93 -18.02 -2.22
CA THR A 319 -31.14 -17.41 -1.65
C THR A 319 -32.10 -17.03 -2.79
N GLY A 320 -32.98 -17.95 -3.15
CA GLY A 320 -34.00 -17.70 -4.18
C GLY A 320 -34.84 -18.94 -4.50
N HIS A 321 -36.17 -18.79 -4.54
CA HIS A 321 -37.08 -19.85 -4.95
C HIS A 321 -36.97 -20.09 -6.47
N GLY A 322 -36.55 -21.29 -6.90
CA GLY A 322 -36.60 -21.68 -8.31
C GLY A 322 -35.43 -22.51 -8.83
N PHE A 323 -34.36 -22.69 -8.06
CA PHE A 323 -33.20 -23.48 -8.49
C PHE A 323 -33.33 -24.95 -8.04
N PRO A 324 -33.14 -25.94 -8.94
CA PRO A 324 -33.18 -27.35 -8.57
C PRO A 324 -32.20 -27.66 -7.43
N ALA A 325 -32.62 -28.45 -6.43
CA ALA A 325 -31.79 -28.85 -5.30
C ALA A 325 -30.47 -29.55 -5.71
N ALA A 326 -30.40 -30.08 -6.93
CA ALA A 326 -29.20 -30.68 -7.51
C ALA A 326 -28.10 -29.67 -7.91
N LEU A 327 -28.39 -28.35 -7.93
CA LEU A 327 -27.39 -27.29 -8.14
C LEU A 327 -26.70 -26.85 -6.84
N VAL A 328 -27.12 -27.39 -5.69
CA VAL A 328 -26.52 -27.13 -4.38
C VAL A 328 -25.88 -28.42 -3.89
N GLY A 329 -24.55 -28.46 -3.90
CA GLY A 329 -23.77 -29.60 -3.42
C GLY A 329 -22.29 -29.48 -3.78
N GLU A 330 -21.44 -30.12 -2.99
CA GLU A 330 -20.02 -30.33 -3.31
C GLU A 330 -19.91 -31.24 -4.54
N GLY A 331 -19.92 -30.68 -5.75
CA GLY A 331 -19.97 -31.46 -6.99
C GLY A 331 -19.07 -30.90 -8.09
N GLU A 332 -18.08 -31.70 -8.47
CA GLU A 332 -17.14 -31.51 -9.59
C GLU A 332 -17.86 -31.70 -10.95
N ARG A 333 -17.71 -30.81 -11.94
CA ARG A 333 -18.26 -30.98 -13.32
C ARG A 333 -17.16 -31.37 -14.30
N ARG A 334 -17.35 -32.35 -15.19
CA ARG A 334 -16.35 -32.72 -16.22
C ARG A 334 -16.69 -32.19 -17.61
N VAL A 335 -15.70 -31.72 -18.34
CA VAL A 335 -15.80 -31.34 -19.76
C VAL A 335 -15.73 -32.62 -20.59
N GLU A 336 -16.80 -32.96 -21.31
CA GLU A 336 -16.87 -34.15 -22.15
C GLU A 336 -16.46 -33.88 -23.59
N TRP A 337 -16.81 -32.70 -24.12
CA TRP A 337 -16.51 -32.31 -25.50
C TRP A 337 -16.18 -30.82 -25.58
N VAL A 338 -15.28 -30.45 -26.49
CA VAL A 338 -15.03 -29.07 -26.89
C VAL A 338 -14.99 -29.06 -28.42
N ASP A 339 -15.96 -28.40 -29.05
CA ASP A 339 -16.06 -28.35 -30.52
C ASP A 339 -15.94 -26.90 -31.01
N PRO A 340 -15.19 -26.64 -32.08
CA PRO A 340 -15.17 -25.31 -32.69
C PRO A 340 -16.55 -25.00 -33.23
N VAL A 341 -17.04 -23.79 -32.96
CA VAL A 341 -18.30 -23.29 -33.51
C VAL A 341 -18.03 -22.08 -34.38
N VAL A 342 -18.87 -21.89 -35.40
CA VAL A 342 -18.85 -20.67 -36.22
C VAL A 342 -18.94 -19.48 -35.28
N GLY A 343 -18.00 -18.53 -35.39
CA GLY A 343 -17.85 -17.40 -34.47
C GLY A 343 -19.20 -16.80 -34.09
N VAL A 344 -19.59 -16.98 -32.83
CA VAL A 344 -20.86 -16.45 -32.33
C VAL A 344 -20.64 -15.04 -31.78
N PRO A 345 -21.64 -14.16 -31.83
CA PRO A 345 -21.51 -12.87 -31.20
C PRO A 345 -21.31 -13.01 -29.67
N VAL A 346 -20.41 -12.22 -29.10
CA VAL A 346 -20.06 -12.23 -27.66
C VAL A 346 -20.21 -10.83 -27.04
N ARG A 347 -20.50 -10.74 -25.74
CA ARG A 347 -20.71 -9.48 -25.02
C ARG A 347 -20.18 -9.56 -23.59
N CYS A 348 -19.92 -8.41 -22.98
CA CYS A 348 -19.53 -8.27 -21.57
C CYS A 348 -20.51 -7.35 -20.84
N VAL A 349 -20.74 -7.59 -19.55
CA VAL A 349 -21.52 -6.72 -18.67
C VAL A 349 -20.72 -6.33 -17.41
N GLU A 350 -21.16 -5.28 -16.73
CA GLU A 350 -20.53 -4.73 -15.52
C GLU A 350 -21.59 -4.60 -14.42
N VAL A 351 -21.21 -4.81 -13.15
CA VAL A 351 -22.13 -4.83 -12.00
C VAL A 351 -21.72 -3.88 -10.87
N ASP A 352 -22.68 -3.49 -10.03
CA ASP A 352 -22.59 -2.44 -9.00
C ASP A 352 -21.98 -2.87 -7.65
N ASN A 353 -21.58 -4.13 -7.50
CA ASN A 353 -20.91 -4.59 -6.27
C ASN A 353 -19.45 -4.10 -6.19
N ALA A 354 -18.94 -4.04 -4.96
CA ALA A 354 -17.60 -3.50 -4.65
C ALA A 354 -16.45 -4.23 -5.38
N ASP A 355 -16.66 -5.50 -5.73
CA ASP A 355 -15.64 -6.33 -6.39
C ASP A 355 -15.75 -6.26 -7.93
N HIS A 356 -16.82 -5.68 -8.47
CA HIS A 356 -17.19 -5.71 -9.90
C HIS A 356 -17.16 -7.14 -10.49
N LEU A 357 -17.51 -8.13 -9.66
CA LEU A 357 -17.53 -9.55 -10.02
C LEU A 357 -18.96 -10.05 -10.04
N TYR A 358 -19.35 -10.71 -11.12
CA TYR A 358 -20.64 -11.38 -11.22
C TYR A 358 -20.44 -12.82 -11.67
N LEU A 359 -21.40 -13.64 -11.29
CA LEU A 359 -21.43 -15.04 -11.67
C LEU A 359 -21.86 -15.12 -13.11
N ALA A 360 -21.03 -15.74 -13.93
CA ALA A 360 -21.29 -15.88 -15.34
C ALA A 360 -21.13 -17.34 -15.74
N GLY A 361 -22.05 -17.80 -16.59
CA GLY A 361 -22.32 -19.22 -16.67
C GLY A 361 -22.69 -19.75 -15.29
N LYS A 362 -22.49 -21.05 -15.05
CA LYS A 362 -22.77 -21.66 -13.75
C LYS A 362 -21.56 -21.59 -12.78
N THR A 363 -20.43 -20.88 -13.08
CA THR A 363 -19.08 -21.24 -12.53
C THR A 363 -17.95 -20.19 -12.13
N MET A 364 -17.94 -18.84 -12.37
CA MET A 364 -17.36 -17.72 -11.49
C MET A 364 -15.77 -17.47 -11.17
N ILE A 365 -14.92 -16.51 -11.73
CA ILE A 365 -13.39 -16.26 -11.48
C ILE A 365 -12.70 -14.78 -11.72
N PRO A 366 -11.52 -14.29 -11.10
CA PRO A 366 -10.73 -12.97 -11.33
C PRO A 366 -9.11 -12.87 -11.56
N THR A 367 -8.42 -11.65 -11.74
CA THR A 367 -7.08 -11.33 -12.47
C THR A 367 -6.03 -10.14 -12.10
N HIS A 368 -4.67 -10.37 -12.26
CA HIS A 368 -3.42 -9.67 -12.82
C HIS A 368 -2.63 -8.33 -12.48
N ASN A 369 -3.04 -7.31 -11.71
CA ASN A 369 -2.32 -5.99 -11.69
C ASN A 369 -1.05 -5.88 -10.83
N SER A 370 -0.86 -6.75 -9.84
CA SER A 370 0.15 -6.62 -8.77
C SER A 370 1.61 -6.89 -9.17
N THR A 371 1.87 -7.24 -10.43
CA THR A 371 3.16 -7.83 -10.85
C THR A 371 4.32 -6.84 -10.80
N LEU A 372 4.13 -5.58 -11.23
CA LEU A 372 5.21 -4.59 -11.21
C LEU A 372 5.62 -4.19 -9.78
N GLY A 373 4.65 -4.04 -8.87
CA GLY A 373 4.96 -3.78 -7.46
C GLY A 373 5.82 -4.88 -6.85
N LEU A 374 5.54 -6.15 -7.19
CA LEU A 374 6.38 -7.28 -6.79
C LEU A 374 7.79 -7.20 -7.36
N ASP A 375 7.98 -6.78 -8.61
CA ASP A 375 9.31 -6.62 -9.19
C ASP A 375 10.13 -5.52 -8.50
N PHE A 376 9.51 -4.40 -8.13
CA PHE A 376 10.15 -3.36 -7.31
C PHE A 376 10.53 -3.89 -5.91
N ALA A 377 9.66 -4.65 -5.26
CA ALA A 377 9.96 -5.29 -3.97
C ALA A 377 11.14 -6.26 -4.08
N ARG A 378 11.18 -7.07 -5.16
CA ARG A 378 12.26 -8.02 -5.43
C ARG A 378 13.59 -7.29 -5.65
N SER A 379 13.59 -6.23 -6.45
CA SER A 379 14.79 -5.42 -6.65
C SER A 379 15.28 -4.82 -5.34
N CYS A 380 14.38 -4.18 -4.58
CA CYS A 380 14.70 -3.53 -3.32
C CYS A 380 15.26 -4.51 -2.28
N SER A 381 14.50 -5.57 -1.95
CA SER A 381 14.85 -6.44 -0.82
C SER A 381 15.71 -7.64 -1.16
N ILE A 382 15.48 -8.29 -2.29
CA ILE A 382 16.21 -9.51 -2.64
C ILE A 382 17.56 -9.15 -3.26
N LYS A 383 17.57 -8.27 -4.27
CA LYS A 383 18.81 -7.91 -4.98
C LYS A 383 19.69 -6.94 -4.21
N HIS A 384 19.09 -5.95 -3.53
CA HIS A 384 19.83 -4.86 -2.88
C HIS A 384 19.83 -4.93 -1.34
N GLY A 385 19.13 -5.90 -0.74
CA GLY A 385 19.10 -6.08 0.71
C GLY A 385 18.45 -4.92 1.49
N LEU A 386 17.67 -4.07 0.81
CA LEU A 386 16.98 -2.94 1.43
C LEU A 386 15.61 -3.37 1.95
N THR A 387 15.21 -2.87 3.11
CA THR A 387 13.95 -3.27 3.73
C THR A 387 12.75 -2.74 2.94
N SER A 388 11.81 -3.60 2.55
CA SER A 388 10.55 -3.19 1.92
C SER A 388 9.33 -3.85 2.55
N CYS A 389 8.15 -3.24 2.38
CA CYS A 389 6.89 -3.73 2.91
C CYS A 389 5.79 -3.69 1.83
N ILE A 390 5.04 -4.78 1.70
CA ILE A 390 3.87 -4.89 0.82
C ILE A 390 2.62 -4.97 1.70
N PHE A 391 1.71 -4.01 1.54
CA PHE A 391 0.35 -4.08 2.05
C PHE A 391 -0.56 -4.55 0.92
N SER A 392 -1.02 -5.79 1.02
CA SER A 392 -1.85 -6.45 0.02
C SER A 392 -3.29 -6.58 0.51
N LEU A 393 -4.20 -5.97 -0.21
CA LEU A 393 -5.63 -5.93 0.04
C LEU A 393 -6.38 -6.93 -0.85
N GLU A 394 -5.79 -7.32 -1.98
CA GLU A 394 -6.38 -8.27 -2.94
C GLU A 394 -5.79 -9.68 -2.80
N MET A 395 -4.46 -9.78 -2.71
CA MET A 395 -3.77 -11.06 -2.74
C MET A 395 -3.35 -11.55 -1.36
N SER A 396 -3.46 -12.86 -1.12
CA SER A 396 -2.91 -13.47 0.08
C SER A 396 -1.38 -13.48 0.08
N ARG A 397 -0.77 -13.53 1.27
CA ARG A 397 0.69 -13.65 1.44
C ARG A 397 1.26 -14.86 0.72
N ASN A 398 0.53 -15.98 0.70
CA ASN A 398 0.94 -17.19 0.00
C ASN A 398 1.00 -16.98 -1.51
N GLU A 399 0.04 -16.27 -2.09
CA GLU A 399 0.03 -15.97 -3.51
C GLU A 399 1.18 -15.05 -3.90
N ILE A 400 1.42 -14.00 -3.10
CA ILE A 400 2.57 -13.10 -3.26
C ILE A 400 3.87 -13.90 -3.21
N THR A 401 4.04 -14.74 -2.19
CA THR A 401 5.27 -15.53 -2.00
C THR A 401 5.52 -16.47 -3.17
N MET A 402 4.48 -17.15 -3.67
CA MET A 402 4.60 -18.02 -4.85
C MET A 402 5.04 -17.25 -6.09
N ARG A 403 4.51 -16.04 -6.31
CA ARG A 403 4.92 -15.19 -7.44
C ARG A 403 6.35 -14.68 -7.30
N LEU A 404 6.77 -14.26 -6.11
CA LEU A 404 8.15 -13.85 -5.83
C LEU A 404 9.14 -15.00 -6.12
N LEU A 405 8.84 -16.20 -5.63
CA LEU A 405 9.67 -17.38 -5.85
C LEU A 405 9.69 -17.82 -7.33
N SER A 406 8.54 -17.80 -8.00
CA SER A 406 8.43 -18.07 -9.45
C SER A 406 9.33 -17.12 -10.24
N ALA A 407 9.23 -15.83 -9.94
CA ALA A 407 9.96 -14.78 -10.62
C ALA A 407 11.48 -14.85 -10.38
N GLU A 408 11.90 -15.20 -9.17
CA GLU A 408 13.30 -15.30 -8.77
C GLU A 408 13.97 -16.61 -9.24
N ALA A 409 13.29 -17.74 -9.07
CA ALA A 409 13.80 -19.05 -9.46
C ALA A 409 13.65 -19.33 -10.97
N LYS A 410 12.93 -18.48 -11.71
CA LYS A 410 12.54 -18.72 -13.12
C LYS A 410 11.84 -20.07 -13.29
N VAL A 411 10.95 -20.38 -12.35
CA VAL A 411 10.12 -21.59 -12.37
C VAL A 411 8.70 -21.15 -12.71
N PRO A 412 8.02 -21.77 -13.70
CA PRO A 412 6.71 -21.31 -14.10
C PRO A 412 5.73 -21.34 -12.93
N LEU A 413 4.97 -20.26 -12.73
CA LEU A 413 4.05 -20.13 -11.60
C LEU A 413 3.02 -21.28 -11.59
N HIS A 414 2.58 -21.72 -12.77
CA HIS A 414 1.66 -22.85 -12.91
C HIS A 414 2.30 -24.19 -12.51
N HIS A 415 3.61 -24.40 -12.69
CA HIS A 415 4.30 -25.59 -12.18
C HIS A 415 4.28 -25.60 -10.65
N MET A 416 4.49 -24.45 -10.03
CA MET A 416 4.48 -24.29 -8.57
C MET A 416 3.08 -24.49 -7.98
N ARG A 417 2.06 -23.85 -8.57
CA ARG A 417 0.65 -23.96 -8.12
C ARG A 417 0.10 -25.38 -8.29
N ASN A 418 0.43 -26.02 -9.41
CA ASN A 418 -0.11 -27.33 -9.75
C ASN A 418 0.82 -28.46 -9.27
N GLY A 419 1.86 -28.15 -8.51
CA GLY A 419 2.85 -29.09 -7.96
C GLY A 419 3.52 -30.00 -9.01
N LYS A 420 3.54 -29.60 -10.29
CA LYS A 420 4.17 -30.33 -11.40
C LYS A 420 5.64 -29.92 -11.55
N MET A 421 6.31 -29.65 -10.43
CA MET A 421 7.70 -29.23 -10.40
C MET A 421 8.62 -30.39 -10.76
N THR A 422 9.45 -30.19 -11.77
CA THR A 422 10.53 -31.12 -12.13
C THR A 422 11.64 -31.08 -11.08
N ASP A 423 12.51 -32.09 -11.03
CA ASP A 423 13.69 -32.09 -10.14
C ASP A 423 14.58 -30.86 -10.39
N GLU A 424 14.66 -30.40 -11.65
CA GLU A 424 15.37 -29.18 -12.03
C GLU A 424 14.68 -27.92 -11.50
N ASP A 425 13.34 -27.86 -11.53
CA ASP A 425 12.58 -26.75 -10.93
C ASP A 425 12.80 -26.70 -9.42
N TRP A 426 12.79 -27.85 -8.74
CA TRP A 426 13.10 -27.94 -7.32
C TRP A 426 14.52 -27.49 -7.01
N ALA A 427 15.50 -27.88 -7.82
CA ALA A 427 16.88 -27.43 -7.68
C ALA A 427 17.06 -25.93 -7.92
N ARG A 428 16.33 -25.34 -8.90
CA ARG A 428 16.31 -23.88 -9.11
C ARG A 428 15.69 -23.15 -7.93
N LEU A 429 14.54 -23.62 -7.44
CA LEU A 429 13.84 -23.03 -6.31
C LEU A 429 14.69 -23.09 -5.03
N ALA A 430 15.26 -24.25 -4.70
CA ALA A 430 16.08 -24.44 -3.52
C ALA A 430 17.32 -23.53 -3.51
N ARG A 431 17.94 -23.29 -4.67
CA ARG A 431 19.09 -22.37 -4.79
C ARG A 431 18.73 -20.92 -4.48
N LYS A 432 17.50 -20.50 -4.78
CA LYS A 432 17.03 -19.13 -4.55
C LYS A 432 16.29 -18.94 -3.23
N MET A 433 15.81 -20.02 -2.63
CA MET A 433 15.05 -19.98 -1.38
C MET A 433 15.82 -19.34 -0.22
N GLY A 434 17.13 -19.56 -0.13
CA GLY A 434 17.97 -18.91 0.89
C GLY A 434 17.97 -17.39 0.75
N GLU A 435 18.26 -16.88 -0.45
CA GLU A 435 18.27 -15.45 -0.77
C GLU A 435 16.90 -14.79 -0.52
N VAL A 436 15.82 -15.44 -0.95
CA VAL A 436 14.45 -14.92 -0.74
C VAL A 436 14.06 -14.95 0.73
N SER A 437 14.48 -15.97 1.49
CA SER A 437 14.14 -16.11 2.91
C SER A 437 14.92 -15.16 3.82
N GLU A 438 16.12 -14.74 3.42
CA GLU A 438 16.95 -13.79 4.17
C GLU A 438 16.64 -12.33 3.81
N ALA A 439 15.96 -12.08 2.69
CA ALA A 439 15.60 -10.75 2.24
C ALA A 439 14.71 -10.02 3.26
N PRO A 440 14.96 -8.72 3.57
CA PRO A 440 14.16 -7.93 4.50
C PRO A 440 12.84 -7.44 3.87
N LEU A 441 12.02 -8.37 3.38
CA LEU A 441 10.72 -8.12 2.76
C LEU A 441 9.58 -8.52 3.70
N PHE A 442 8.74 -7.56 4.07
CA PHE A 442 7.57 -7.76 4.92
C PHE A 442 6.28 -7.77 4.07
N ILE A 443 5.36 -8.69 4.34
CA ILE A 443 4.07 -8.78 3.63
C ILE A 443 2.94 -8.78 4.65
N ASP A 444 2.00 -7.86 4.49
CA ASP A 444 0.79 -7.76 5.28
C ASP A 444 -0.43 -7.92 4.36
N ASP A 445 -1.14 -9.03 4.53
CA ASP A 445 -2.36 -9.39 3.80
C ASP A 445 -3.61 -9.32 4.69
N SER A 446 -3.56 -8.52 5.76
CA SER A 446 -4.71 -8.33 6.65
C SER A 446 -5.89 -7.75 5.87
N PRO A 447 -7.11 -8.30 6.00
CA PRO A 447 -8.29 -7.75 5.34
C PRO A 447 -8.65 -6.38 5.91
N ASN A 448 -9.26 -5.52 5.09
CA ASN A 448 -9.82 -4.22 5.50
C ASN A 448 -8.83 -3.25 6.19
N LEU A 449 -7.55 -3.26 5.78
CA LEU A 449 -6.56 -2.35 6.35
C LEU A 449 -6.92 -0.87 6.09
N THR A 450 -6.98 -0.10 7.17
CA THR A 450 -7.12 1.35 7.10
C THR A 450 -5.77 2.03 6.88
N MET A 451 -5.80 3.28 6.39
CA MET A 451 -4.58 4.08 6.22
C MET A 451 -3.84 4.32 7.55
N MET A 452 -4.58 4.44 8.65
CA MET A 452 -4.03 4.60 9.99
C MET A 452 -3.21 3.39 10.42
N GLU A 453 -3.73 2.18 10.18
CA GLU A 453 -3.03 0.93 10.46
C GLU A 453 -1.80 0.75 9.58
N ILE A 454 -1.93 1.02 8.28
CA ILE A 454 -0.79 1.00 7.34
C ILE A 454 0.31 1.92 7.84
N ARG A 455 -0.02 3.17 8.19
CA ARG A 455 0.93 4.15 8.74
C ARG A 455 1.57 3.66 10.04
N ALA A 456 0.80 3.13 10.98
CA ALA A 456 1.31 2.64 12.26
C ALA A 456 2.27 1.45 12.09
N LYS A 457 1.93 0.51 11.19
CA LYS A 457 2.79 -0.64 10.87
C LYS A 457 4.05 -0.21 10.14
N ALA A 458 3.93 0.69 9.15
CA ALA A 458 5.07 1.24 8.42
C ALA A 458 6.05 2.00 9.33
N ARG A 459 5.55 2.86 10.24
CA ARG A 459 6.37 3.55 11.25
C ARG A 459 7.17 2.58 12.12
N ARG A 460 6.51 1.53 12.62
CA ARG A 460 7.14 0.49 13.43
C ARG A 460 8.22 -0.29 12.65
N LEU A 461 7.97 -0.58 11.37
CA LEU A 461 8.97 -1.19 10.49
C LEU A 461 10.13 -0.25 10.22
N LYS A 462 9.90 1.05 9.95
CA LYS A 462 10.97 2.06 9.79
C LYS A 462 11.86 2.13 11.03
N GLN A 463 11.27 2.16 12.22
CA GLN A 463 12.02 2.24 13.48
C GLN A 463 12.87 0.99 13.77
N ARG A 464 12.38 -0.21 13.42
CA ARG A 464 13.04 -1.48 13.79
C ARG A 464 13.96 -2.03 12.70
N HIS A 465 13.65 -1.76 11.44
CA HIS A 465 14.27 -2.40 10.28
C HIS A 465 14.69 -1.42 9.20
N ASP A 466 14.65 -0.10 9.46
CA ASP A 466 15.07 0.94 8.50
C ASP A 466 14.39 0.80 7.12
N LEU A 467 13.06 0.70 7.13
CA LEU A 467 12.19 0.58 5.96
C LEU A 467 12.52 1.62 4.87
N LYS A 468 12.75 1.14 3.64
CA LYS A 468 13.13 1.94 2.46
C LYS A 468 12.05 2.03 1.39
N LEU A 469 11.11 1.09 1.32
CA LEU A 469 10.07 1.08 0.29
C LEU A 469 8.76 0.53 0.85
N ILE A 470 7.65 1.19 0.52
CA ILE A 470 6.29 0.69 0.77
C ILE A 470 5.59 0.46 -0.57
N ILE A 471 4.89 -0.67 -0.69
CA ILE A 471 3.99 -0.97 -1.80
C ILE A 471 2.58 -1.23 -1.22
N ILE A 472 1.56 -0.60 -1.81
CA ILE A 472 0.15 -0.77 -1.43
C ILE A 472 -0.62 -1.28 -2.65
N ASP A 473 -1.28 -2.43 -2.51
CA ASP A 473 -1.94 -3.15 -3.60
C ASP A 473 -3.36 -3.62 -3.22
N TYR A 474 -4.47 -3.16 -3.79
CA TYR A 474 -4.66 -1.99 -4.65
C TYR A 474 -5.55 -0.95 -3.94
N LEU A 475 -5.28 0.33 -4.20
CA LEU A 475 -5.88 1.45 -3.47
C LEU A 475 -7.41 1.43 -3.40
N GLN A 476 -8.08 0.91 -4.44
CA GLN A 476 -9.54 0.89 -4.52
C GLN A 476 -10.23 -0.13 -3.60
N LEU A 477 -9.52 -0.98 -2.85
CA LEU A 477 -10.10 -1.77 -1.75
C LEU A 477 -10.01 -1.12 -0.38
N MET A 478 -9.32 0.02 -0.29
CA MET A 478 -9.23 0.74 0.97
C MET A 478 -10.60 1.34 1.33
N THR A 479 -10.92 1.24 2.62
CA THR A 479 -12.10 1.86 3.22
C THR A 479 -11.65 2.88 4.27
N SER A 480 -12.35 4.01 4.32
CA SER A 480 -12.03 5.12 5.22
C SER A 480 -12.59 4.90 6.64
N GLY A 481 -13.34 3.80 6.85
CA GLY A 481 -14.10 3.54 8.08
C GLY A 481 -15.29 4.48 8.29
N LYS A 482 -15.41 5.56 7.50
CA LYS A 482 -16.45 6.59 7.64
C LYS A 482 -17.47 6.51 6.52
N LYS A 483 -18.73 6.89 6.80
CA LYS A 483 -19.73 7.13 5.75
C LYS A 483 -19.37 8.40 4.99
N VAL A 484 -18.80 8.24 3.80
CA VAL A 484 -18.49 9.35 2.88
C VAL A 484 -19.62 9.50 1.86
N GLU A 485 -19.96 10.75 1.49
CA GLU A 485 -21.02 11.04 0.52
C GLU A 485 -20.69 10.58 -0.92
N SER A 486 -19.41 10.47 -1.25
CA SER A 486 -18.93 10.06 -2.58
C SER A 486 -17.61 9.31 -2.50
N ARG A 487 -17.50 8.21 -3.27
CA ARG A 487 -16.25 7.44 -3.42
C ARG A 487 -15.09 8.30 -3.93
N GLN A 488 -15.36 9.35 -4.71
CA GLN A 488 -14.32 10.26 -5.22
C GLN A 488 -13.66 11.06 -4.09
N LEU A 489 -14.43 11.47 -3.07
CA LEU A 489 -13.89 12.15 -1.89
C LEU A 489 -13.01 11.21 -1.08
N GLU A 490 -13.45 9.96 -0.93
CA GLU A 490 -12.72 8.92 -0.21
C GLU A 490 -11.37 8.61 -0.87
N VAL A 491 -11.34 8.43 -2.19
CA VAL A 491 -10.07 8.20 -2.91
C VAL A 491 -9.16 9.43 -2.85
N SER A 492 -9.72 10.63 -2.82
CA SER A 492 -8.94 11.86 -2.65
C SER A 492 -8.31 11.96 -1.26
N GLU A 493 -9.00 11.53 -0.22
CA GLU A 493 -8.45 11.46 1.13
C GLU A 493 -7.32 10.41 1.22
N PHE A 494 -7.49 9.24 0.60
CA PHE A 494 -6.43 8.23 0.53
C PHE A 494 -5.20 8.74 -0.21
N SER A 495 -5.41 9.36 -1.38
CA SER A 495 -4.34 9.97 -2.18
C SER A 495 -3.46 10.90 -1.33
N ARG A 496 -4.11 11.86 -0.67
CA ARG A 496 -3.42 12.81 0.21
C ARG A 496 -2.72 12.12 1.36
N SER A 497 -3.37 11.14 1.98
CA SER A 497 -2.80 10.41 3.13
C SER A 497 -1.57 9.59 2.75
N ILE A 498 -1.55 8.98 1.56
CA ILE A 498 -0.38 8.27 1.01
C ILE A 498 0.76 9.26 0.79
N LYS A 499 0.48 10.42 0.19
CA LYS A 499 1.50 11.45 -0.03
C LYS A 499 2.09 11.96 1.29
N LEU A 500 1.24 12.16 2.30
CA LEU A 500 1.68 12.55 3.64
C LEU A 500 2.51 11.43 4.28
N LEU A 501 2.11 10.17 4.16
CA LEU A 501 2.87 9.02 4.64
C LEU A 501 4.27 8.95 4.03
N ALA A 502 4.37 9.14 2.71
CA ALA A 502 5.65 9.14 2.00
C ALA A 502 6.59 10.22 2.54
N LYS A 503 6.09 11.45 2.72
CA LYS A 503 6.85 12.59 3.26
C LYS A 503 7.23 12.39 4.72
N GLU A 504 6.28 11.98 5.55
CA GLU A 504 6.46 11.74 6.97
C GLU A 504 7.50 10.65 7.26
N LEU A 505 7.48 9.58 6.47
CA LEU A 505 8.43 8.49 6.57
C LEU A 505 9.64 8.65 5.67
N GLU A 506 9.80 9.77 4.96
CA GLU A 506 10.93 10.05 4.06
C GLU A 506 11.35 8.81 3.25
N LEU A 507 10.37 8.16 2.61
CA LEU A 507 10.59 6.96 1.80
C LEU A 507 9.64 6.95 0.60
N PRO A 508 9.98 6.28 -0.51
CA PRO A 508 9.08 6.06 -1.63
C PRO A 508 7.90 5.16 -1.24
N VAL A 509 6.69 5.60 -1.58
CA VAL A 509 5.46 4.81 -1.46
C VAL A 509 4.88 4.56 -2.85
N VAL A 510 4.88 3.30 -3.26
CA VAL A 510 4.28 2.83 -4.51
C VAL A 510 2.86 2.38 -4.24
N ALA A 511 1.90 2.97 -4.92
CA ALA A 511 0.50 2.60 -4.81
C ALA A 511 -0.02 2.09 -6.15
N ILE A 512 -0.52 0.86 -6.15
CA ILE A 512 -1.10 0.22 -7.32
C ILE A 512 -2.56 0.62 -7.43
N CYS A 513 -2.95 1.09 -8.62
CA CYS A 513 -4.33 1.44 -8.91
C CYS A 513 -4.80 0.83 -10.23
N GLN A 514 -6.10 0.58 -10.30
CA GLN A 514 -6.76 0.21 -11.55
C GLN A 514 -7.11 1.46 -12.38
N LEU A 515 -6.98 1.35 -13.71
CA LEU A 515 -7.39 2.38 -14.67
C LEU A 515 -8.84 2.22 -15.12
N ASN A 516 -9.48 3.35 -15.44
CA ASN A 516 -10.78 3.34 -16.08
C ASN A 516 -10.68 2.88 -17.54
N ARG A 517 -11.77 2.33 -18.06
CA ARG A 517 -11.86 1.79 -19.43
C ARG A 517 -11.92 2.85 -20.54
N GLY A 518 -11.80 4.15 -20.21
CA GLY A 518 -11.86 5.25 -21.18
C GLY A 518 -10.79 5.18 -22.29
N SER A 519 -9.66 4.55 -22.02
CA SER A 519 -8.63 4.27 -23.04
C SER A 519 -9.07 3.26 -24.09
N GLU A 520 -10.05 2.38 -23.81
CA GLU A 520 -10.50 1.34 -24.75
C GLU A 520 -11.23 1.90 -25.97
N GLN A 521 -11.82 3.10 -25.84
CA GLN A 521 -12.51 3.79 -26.92
C GLN A 521 -11.56 4.53 -27.87
N ARG A 522 -10.27 4.59 -27.52
CA ARG A 522 -9.24 5.26 -28.34
C ARG A 522 -8.62 4.27 -29.32
N SER A 523 -8.22 4.78 -30.48
CA SER A 523 -7.67 3.97 -31.58
C SER A 523 -6.39 3.23 -31.18
N ASP A 524 -5.56 3.84 -30.33
CA ASP A 524 -4.28 3.28 -29.87
C ASP A 524 -4.41 2.47 -28.57
N LYS A 525 -5.57 2.53 -27.91
CA LYS A 525 -5.84 1.89 -26.61
C LYS A 525 -4.77 2.17 -25.55
N ARG A 526 -3.97 3.23 -25.70
CA ARG A 526 -2.81 3.53 -24.87
C ARG A 526 -3.28 4.27 -23.62
N PRO A 527 -2.95 3.85 -22.39
CA PRO A 527 -3.39 4.57 -21.20
C PRO A 527 -2.71 5.94 -21.11
N MET A 528 -3.43 6.91 -20.55
CA MET A 528 -2.98 8.28 -20.30
C MET A 528 -3.22 8.65 -18.84
N ALA A 529 -2.50 9.63 -18.32
CA ALA A 529 -2.70 10.09 -16.93
C ALA A 529 -4.17 10.50 -16.67
N SER A 530 -4.84 11.04 -17.68
CA SER A 530 -6.27 11.38 -17.65
C SER A 530 -7.22 10.18 -17.47
N ASP A 531 -6.75 8.93 -17.59
CA ASP A 531 -7.57 7.74 -17.33
C ASP A 531 -7.66 7.41 -15.83
N LEU A 532 -6.89 8.10 -15.00
CA LEU A 532 -7.01 8.06 -13.54
C LEU A 532 -8.17 8.95 -13.02
N ARG A 533 -8.96 9.56 -13.92
CA ARG A 533 -9.76 10.77 -13.66
C ARG A 533 -11.02 10.60 -12.80
N GLU A 534 -11.48 9.40 -12.50
CA GLU A 534 -12.39 9.23 -11.34
C GLU A 534 -11.71 9.56 -10.01
N SER A 535 -10.40 9.81 -10.02
CA SER A 535 -9.54 10.14 -8.90
C SER A 535 -8.51 11.21 -9.31
N GLY A 536 -8.97 12.36 -9.83
CA GLY A 536 -8.07 13.46 -10.26
C GLY A 536 -7.10 13.95 -9.18
N SER A 537 -7.39 13.67 -7.91
CA SER A 537 -6.49 13.85 -6.76
C SER A 537 -5.26 12.94 -6.79
N LEU A 538 -5.40 11.66 -7.19
CA LEU A 538 -4.27 10.72 -7.31
C LEU A 538 -3.24 11.22 -8.32
N GLU A 539 -3.70 11.69 -9.48
CA GLU A 539 -2.81 12.28 -10.49
C GLU A 539 -2.11 13.51 -9.93
N GLN A 540 -2.82 14.39 -9.21
CA GLN A 540 -2.26 15.63 -8.68
C GLN A 540 -1.21 15.39 -7.58
N ASP A 541 -1.50 14.51 -6.63
CA ASP A 541 -0.66 14.27 -5.46
C ASP A 541 0.58 13.43 -5.78
N ALA A 542 0.50 12.52 -6.76
CA ALA A 542 1.63 11.70 -7.17
C ALA A 542 2.80 12.54 -7.70
N ASP A 543 4.03 12.13 -7.39
CA ASP A 543 5.24 12.70 -7.97
C ASP A 543 5.61 11.99 -9.27
N VAL A 544 5.36 10.68 -9.34
CA VAL A 544 5.58 9.84 -10.51
C VAL A 544 4.32 9.03 -10.80
N VAL A 545 3.91 8.97 -12.07
CA VAL A 545 2.80 8.13 -12.55
C VAL A 545 3.34 7.23 -13.65
N ILE A 546 3.26 5.92 -13.45
CA ILE A 546 3.66 4.88 -14.39
C ILE A 546 2.42 4.14 -14.83
N LEU A 547 2.14 4.12 -16.13
CA LEU A 547 1.01 3.42 -16.73
C LEU A 547 1.52 2.20 -17.49
N LEU A 548 0.89 1.05 -17.25
CA LEU A 548 1.24 -0.19 -17.92
C LEU A 548 0.42 -0.38 -19.17
N HIS A 549 1.10 -0.59 -20.29
CA HIS A 549 0.47 -0.91 -21.56
C HIS A 549 1.11 -2.15 -22.18
N ARG A 550 0.28 -3.04 -22.71
CA ARG A 550 0.71 -4.24 -23.42
C ARG A 550 -0.05 -4.33 -24.72
N GLU A 551 0.59 -4.02 -25.83
CA GLU A 551 -0.06 -3.98 -27.14
C GLU A 551 -0.63 -5.36 -27.52
N ASP A 552 0.15 -6.42 -27.27
CA ASP A 552 -0.20 -7.82 -27.52
C ASP A 552 -1.43 -8.33 -26.73
N ALA A 553 -1.78 -7.66 -25.65
CA ALA A 553 -2.99 -7.96 -24.88
C ALA A 553 -4.27 -7.48 -25.57
N TYR A 554 -4.16 -6.55 -26.54
CA TYR A 554 -5.30 -5.95 -27.24
C TYR A 554 -5.32 -6.24 -28.74
N GLU A 555 -4.16 -6.56 -29.33
CA GLU A 555 -3.99 -6.81 -30.76
C GLU A 555 -3.28 -8.13 -31.01
N ARG A 556 -4.01 -9.13 -31.52
CA ARG A 556 -3.49 -10.48 -31.81
C ARG A 556 -2.39 -10.51 -32.88
N GLU A 557 -2.36 -9.52 -33.76
CA GLU A 557 -1.36 -9.36 -34.81
C GLU A 557 -0.27 -8.34 -34.42
N SER A 558 -0.17 -7.98 -33.13
CA SER A 558 0.84 -7.03 -32.67
C SER A 558 2.23 -7.48 -33.10
N THR A 559 3.01 -6.50 -33.57
CA THR A 559 4.40 -6.72 -33.98
C THR A 559 5.36 -6.87 -32.79
N ARG A 560 4.86 -6.70 -31.55
CA ARG A 560 5.63 -6.66 -30.30
C ARG A 560 5.11 -7.66 -29.24
N PRO A 561 5.00 -8.97 -29.55
CA PRO A 561 4.44 -9.95 -28.63
C PRO A 561 5.34 -10.16 -27.40
N GLY A 562 4.73 -10.17 -26.20
CA GLY A 562 5.46 -10.33 -24.94
C GLY A 562 6.20 -9.07 -24.47
N GLU A 563 6.06 -7.94 -25.16
CA GLU A 563 6.55 -6.63 -24.70
C GLU A 563 5.48 -5.89 -23.89
N ALA A 564 5.94 -5.05 -22.98
CA ALA A 564 5.10 -4.09 -22.27
C ALA A 564 5.80 -2.74 -22.24
N ASP A 565 5.02 -1.67 -22.29
CA ASP A 565 5.50 -0.32 -22.09
C ASP A 565 5.18 0.13 -20.66
N PHE A 566 6.20 0.61 -19.97
CA PHE A 566 6.08 1.43 -18.77
C PHE A 566 6.06 2.89 -19.21
N ILE A 567 4.86 3.45 -19.28
CA ILE A 567 4.63 4.83 -19.70
C ILE A 567 4.78 5.72 -18.47
N VAL A 568 5.90 6.42 -18.34
CA VAL A 568 6.09 7.41 -17.27
C VAL A 568 5.32 8.67 -17.65
N ALA A 569 4.01 8.65 -17.43
CA ALA A 569 3.08 9.70 -17.85
C ALA A 569 3.24 11.00 -17.03
N LYS A 570 3.82 10.91 -15.83
CA LYS A 570 4.16 12.07 -14.99
C LYS A 570 5.45 11.80 -14.24
N HIS A 571 6.33 12.80 -14.20
CA HIS A 571 7.50 12.83 -13.34
C HIS A 571 7.74 14.28 -12.91
N ARG A 572 7.59 14.59 -11.61
CA ARG A 572 7.74 15.96 -11.10
C ARG A 572 9.17 16.49 -11.16
N ASN A 573 10.17 15.61 -11.02
CA ASN A 573 11.57 15.96 -10.83
C ASN A 573 12.46 15.58 -12.03
N GLY A 574 11.87 15.13 -13.15
CA GLY A 574 12.64 14.66 -14.29
C GLY A 574 11.76 14.46 -15.54
N PRO A 575 12.34 13.92 -16.61
CA PRO A 575 11.63 13.71 -17.86
C PRO A 575 10.61 12.57 -17.77
N THR A 576 9.60 12.65 -18.63
CA THR A 576 8.67 11.56 -18.95
C THR A 576 9.20 10.78 -20.14
N ALA A 577 9.12 9.46 -20.11
CA ALA A 577 9.50 8.61 -21.23
C ALA A 577 8.72 7.29 -21.17
N ASP A 578 8.73 6.58 -22.29
CA ASP A 578 8.21 5.23 -22.38
C ASP A 578 9.39 4.27 -22.29
N VAL A 579 9.35 3.38 -21.30
CA VAL A 579 10.37 2.35 -21.10
C VAL A 579 9.80 1.02 -21.57
N VAL A 580 10.47 0.39 -22.54
CA VAL A 580 10.03 -0.90 -23.09
C VAL A 580 10.66 -2.02 -22.27
N VAL A 581 9.84 -2.96 -21.82
CA VAL A 581 10.28 -4.13 -21.05
C VAL A 581 9.68 -5.41 -21.64
N ALA A 582 10.31 -6.55 -21.35
CA ALA A 582 9.72 -7.85 -21.67
C ALA A 582 8.84 -8.33 -20.51
N PHE A 583 7.61 -8.75 -20.82
CA PHE A 583 6.69 -9.35 -19.87
C PHE A 583 6.72 -10.87 -19.94
N GLN A 584 7.20 -11.50 -18.86
CA GLN A 584 7.25 -12.95 -18.72
C GLN A 584 6.14 -13.43 -17.80
N GLY A 585 4.89 -13.34 -18.27
CA GLY A 585 3.70 -13.64 -17.48
C GLY A 585 3.68 -15.05 -16.86
N HIS A 586 4.29 -16.04 -17.53
CA HIS A 586 4.43 -17.40 -17.01
C HIS A 586 5.32 -17.49 -15.76
N TYR A 587 6.20 -16.51 -15.54
CA TYR A 587 6.99 -16.35 -14.32
C TYR A 587 6.45 -15.26 -13.39
N SER A 588 5.37 -14.57 -13.78
CA SER A 588 4.81 -13.40 -13.06
C SER A 588 5.85 -12.30 -12.83
N ARG A 589 6.55 -11.87 -13.89
CA ARG A 589 7.56 -10.80 -13.82
C ARG A 589 7.71 -10.02 -15.11
N PHE A 590 8.22 -8.80 -15.00
CA PHE A 590 8.83 -8.03 -16.07
C PHE A 590 10.36 -8.14 -16.00
N VAL A 591 11.03 -7.96 -17.14
CA VAL A 591 12.49 -7.93 -17.24
C VAL A 591 12.92 -6.87 -18.26
N ASP A 592 14.10 -6.30 -18.07
CA ASP A 592 14.71 -5.41 -19.06
C ASP A 592 14.82 -6.08 -20.43
N MET A 593 14.67 -5.26 -21.47
CA MET A 593 15.01 -5.67 -22.83
C MET A 593 16.52 -5.89 -22.92
N ALA A 594 16.94 -6.86 -23.73
CA ALA A 594 18.36 -7.04 -24.00
C ALA A 594 18.87 -5.84 -24.79
N HIS A 595 19.73 -5.01 -24.19
CA HIS A 595 20.47 -4.00 -24.93
C HIS A 595 21.54 -4.69 -25.77
N ASP A 596 21.60 -4.39 -27.07
CA ASP A 596 22.80 -4.67 -27.87
C ASP A 596 23.92 -3.78 -27.29
N GLY A 597 24.89 -4.42 -26.63
CA GLY A 597 26.06 -3.74 -26.05
C GLY A 597 27.03 -3.21 -27.09
#